data_AF-A0A453GVP2-F1
#
_entry.id   AF-A0A453GVP2-F1
#
_cell.length_a   1.000
_cell.length_b   1.000
_cell.length_c   1.000
_cell.angle_alpha   90.00
_cell.angle_beta   90.00
_cell.angle_gamma   90.00
#
_symmetry.space_group_name_H-M   'P 1'
#
loop_
_entity.id
_entity.type
_entity.pdbx_description
1 polymer ?
#
loop_
_entity_poly.entity_id
_entity_poly.type
_entity_poly.pdbx_seq_one_letter_code
_entity_poly.pdbx_strand_id
1 'polypeptide(L)'
;MYIKIETMRLDWYSKPENQKVIRADLYQGLVDTIVAGKSRGDRIGKRIVLPRTFPGGDRDMQRRLLDAMAIVQRWGKPDYFITMTCNPYWEEITHNLMPGQLPQDRPDLVARVYKAKQRDMMDLLTKGKHFGEVTAYVHVTDFQKQGLPHEHILLIMKTNSKLASLDDYDRVISAEIPDKEKHPVLHDLVVKHMLHGPCGELKKSCPCMIEGQCRFHYPRDFCDATQQGKDSYPIYRRRDDGRGVRIRGANLDNRWVVPYNPSLLMRYNCHINVEACSSIKAVKYLFKYIYKVHDRTSFAFEQDIINDGGIINEIQQYRDARYVSPPEAIYRIFGFKMFGVSPSVLQLQLHLPNMHTIAFKAGENLEDVVARPSSSRSMLTEYFEMNRRNPQAQKLLYREFPEHYRWIAGKKKWQKRRNNRSQIGRLVYAHPAEGERYYLRVLLSHVRGATSFDDFKNSKWQPMHFLQRGM
;
A
#
# COMPACT_ATOMS: atom_id res chain seq x y z
N MET A 1 -26.26 -6.25 4.67
CA MET A 1 -25.71 -5.91 6.01
C MET A 1 -24.57 -4.89 5.95
N TYR A 2 -23.41 -5.19 5.35
CA TYR A 2 -22.26 -4.25 5.33
C TYR A 2 -22.62 -2.87 4.78
N ILE A 3 -23.35 -2.81 3.65
CA ILE A 3 -23.79 -1.54 3.06
C ILE A 3 -24.53 -0.68 4.09
N LYS A 4 -25.44 -1.25 4.90
CA LYS A 4 -26.13 -0.50 5.96
C LYS A 4 -25.18 0.02 7.04
N ILE A 5 -24.21 -0.80 7.47
CA ILE A 5 -23.18 -0.37 8.44
C ILE A 5 -22.36 0.79 7.88
N GLU A 6 -21.97 0.69 6.61
CA GLU A 6 -21.19 1.72 5.92
C GLU A 6 -22.02 2.99 5.72
N THR A 7 -23.28 2.88 5.27
CA THR A 7 -24.21 4.00 5.15
C THR A 7 -24.38 4.72 6.47
N MET A 8 -24.58 4.02 7.59
CA MET A 8 -24.69 4.63 8.91
C MET A 8 -23.41 5.36 9.35
N ARG A 9 -22.23 4.84 9.00
CA ARG A 9 -20.96 5.54 9.22
C ARG A 9 -20.87 6.80 8.37
N LEU A 10 -21.22 6.71 7.09
CA LEU A 10 -21.25 7.85 6.17
C LEU A 10 -22.26 8.90 6.61
N ASP A 11 -23.44 8.51 7.10
CA ASP A 11 -24.46 9.42 7.64
C ASP A 11 -23.96 10.12 8.91
N TRP A 12 -23.17 9.44 9.74
CA TRP A 12 -22.49 10.09 10.85
C TRP A 12 -21.47 11.12 10.33
N TYR A 13 -20.66 10.77 9.34
CA TYR A 13 -19.69 11.70 8.76
C TYR A 13 -20.36 12.89 8.05
N SER A 14 -21.55 12.75 7.47
CA SER A 14 -22.23 13.84 6.75
C SER A 14 -22.82 14.90 7.68
N LYS A 15 -23.02 14.60 8.97
CA LYS A 15 -23.63 15.56 9.89
C LYS A 15 -22.76 16.82 10.07
N PRO A 16 -23.34 18.04 10.00
CA PRO A 16 -22.59 19.29 10.10
C PRO A 16 -21.71 19.42 11.34
N GLU A 17 -22.20 18.97 12.50
CA GLU A 17 -21.48 18.97 13.77
C GLU A 17 -20.22 18.09 13.74
N ASN A 18 -20.29 16.94 13.08
CA ASN A 18 -19.15 16.03 12.93
C ASN A 18 -18.16 16.56 11.90
N GLN A 19 -18.65 17.18 10.82
CA GLN A 19 -17.82 17.85 9.83
C GLN A 19 -16.97 18.97 10.44
N LYS A 20 -17.46 19.70 11.46
CA LYS A 20 -16.65 20.69 12.19
C LYS A 20 -15.43 20.05 12.86
N VAL A 21 -15.63 18.91 13.52
CA VAL A 21 -14.55 18.16 14.20
C VAL A 21 -13.56 17.57 13.18
N ILE A 22 -14.08 16.92 12.13
CA ILE A 22 -13.26 16.28 11.10
C ILE A 22 -12.41 17.32 10.36
N ARG A 23 -12.99 18.48 10.05
CA ARG A 23 -12.28 19.59 9.42
C ARG A 23 -11.18 20.13 10.32
N ALA A 24 -11.41 20.31 11.61
CA ALA A 24 -10.38 20.73 12.56
C ALA A 24 -9.18 19.77 12.56
N ASP A 25 -9.43 18.46 12.55
CA ASP A 25 -8.39 17.44 12.45
C ASP A 25 -7.67 17.44 11.08
N LEU A 26 -8.38 17.71 9.98
CA LEU A 26 -7.82 17.73 8.62
C LEU A 26 -7.00 19.00 8.34
N TYR A 27 -7.42 20.15 8.88
CA TYR A 27 -6.68 21.41 8.75
C TYR A 27 -5.46 21.47 9.70
N GLN A 28 -5.19 20.41 10.46
CA GLN A 28 -3.94 20.21 11.23
C GLN A 28 -2.68 20.02 10.37
N GLY A 29 -2.85 19.86 9.07
CA GLY A 29 -1.78 19.98 8.08
C GLY A 29 -2.40 20.46 6.78
N LEU A 30 -2.29 21.74 6.48
CA LEU A 30 -2.87 22.35 5.29
C LEU A 30 -2.33 21.67 4.01
N VAL A 31 -3.02 20.67 3.46
CA VAL A 31 -3.04 20.32 2.03
C VAL A 31 -4.25 19.43 1.78
N ASP A 32 -5.09 19.83 0.82
CA ASP A 32 -5.84 18.93 -0.08
C ASP A 32 -6.49 19.71 -1.24
N THR A 33 -6.43 21.05 -1.27
CA THR A 33 -7.07 21.87 -2.30
C THR A 33 -6.31 21.85 -3.64
N ILE A 34 -4.99 21.68 -3.63
CA ILE A 34 -4.14 21.92 -4.82
C ILE A 34 -3.90 20.66 -5.66
N VAL A 35 -3.86 19.46 -5.08
CA VAL A 35 -3.63 18.20 -5.83
C VAL A 35 -4.80 17.87 -6.78
N ALA A 36 -5.98 18.43 -6.53
CA ALA A 36 -7.15 18.32 -7.42
C ALA A 36 -7.22 19.41 -8.51
N GLY A 37 -6.20 20.29 -8.64
CA GLY A 37 -6.22 21.39 -9.60
C GLY A 37 -7.23 22.51 -9.28
N LYS A 38 -7.68 22.61 -8.02
CA LYS A 38 -8.76 23.54 -7.63
C LYS A 38 -8.21 24.72 -6.82
N SER A 39 -7.90 25.81 -7.52
CA SER A 39 -7.23 27.03 -7.05
C SER A 39 -8.15 28.10 -6.44
N ARG A 40 -9.38 27.77 -6.02
CA ARG A 40 -10.36 28.77 -5.56
C ARG A 40 -10.69 28.62 -4.06
N GLY A 41 -10.24 29.61 -3.28
CA GLY A 41 -10.36 29.67 -1.81
C GLY A 41 -11.77 29.95 -1.27
N ASP A 42 -12.70 30.41 -2.10
CA ASP A 42 -14.12 30.67 -1.78
C ASP A 42 -14.94 29.38 -1.50
N ARG A 43 -14.37 28.19 -1.74
CA ARG A 43 -15.08 26.89 -1.67
C ARG A 43 -14.73 26.03 -0.45
N ILE A 44 -13.82 26.48 0.41
CA ILE A 44 -13.27 25.68 1.53
C ILE A 44 -14.32 25.44 2.63
N GLY A 45 -15.24 26.38 2.86
CA GLY A 45 -16.26 26.28 3.92
C GLY A 45 -17.42 25.32 3.64
N LYS A 46 -17.63 24.90 2.39
CA LYS A 46 -18.80 24.10 1.96
C LYS A 46 -18.49 22.62 1.67
N ARG A 47 -17.24 22.17 1.80
CA ARG A 47 -16.80 20.80 1.42
C ARG A 47 -17.15 19.75 2.49
N ILE A 48 -17.84 18.68 2.11
CA ILE A 48 -18.04 17.50 2.98
C ILE A 48 -16.88 16.54 2.75
N VAL A 49 -16.16 16.20 3.82
CA VAL A 49 -14.89 15.45 3.76
C VAL A 49 -14.94 14.14 4.54
N LEU A 50 -14.27 13.11 4.01
CA LEU A 50 -14.02 11.84 4.70
C LEU A 50 -12.63 11.87 5.38
N PRO A 51 -12.52 11.48 6.66
CA PRO A 51 -11.23 11.49 7.35
C PRO A 51 -10.27 10.43 6.79
N ARG A 52 -8.96 10.63 7.01
CA ARG A 52 -7.90 9.64 6.70
C ARG A 52 -8.11 8.28 7.38
N THR A 53 -8.91 8.23 8.44
CA THR A 53 -9.23 7.02 9.20
C THR A 53 -10.34 6.19 8.56
N PHE A 54 -11.09 6.75 7.60
CA PHE A 54 -12.17 6.05 6.92
C PHE A 54 -11.63 5.07 5.86
N PRO A 55 -11.79 3.74 6.05
CA PRO A 55 -11.14 2.77 5.17
C PRO A 55 -11.70 2.76 3.74
N GLY A 56 -10.85 3.02 2.75
CA GLY A 56 -11.24 3.05 1.35
C GLY A 56 -11.59 4.43 0.79
N GLY A 57 -11.64 5.48 1.63
CA GLY A 57 -11.77 6.86 1.14
C GLY A 57 -10.46 7.37 0.55
N ASP A 58 -10.53 8.37 -0.33
CA ASP A 58 -9.37 8.91 -1.07
C ASP A 58 -8.16 9.22 -0.18
N ARG A 59 -8.41 9.83 0.99
CA ARG A 59 -7.36 10.18 1.95
C ARG A 59 -6.69 8.98 2.60
N ASP A 60 -7.45 7.92 2.86
CA ASP A 60 -6.90 6.67 3.35
C ASP A 60 -6.03 6.01 2.26
N MET A 61 -6.51 5.97 1.01
CA MET A 61 -5.74 5.41 -0.11
C MET A 61 -4.44 6.18 -0.36
N GLN A 62 -4.50 7.52 -0.34
CA GLN A 62 -3.32 8.38 -0.45
C GLN A 62 -2.36 8.19 0.73
N ARG A 63 -2.87 8.02 1.96
CA ARG A 63 -2.02 7.70 3.11
C ARG A 63 -1.27 6.38 2.90
N ARG A 64 -1.97 5.32 2.50
CA ARG A 64 -1.38 3.99 2.25
C ARG A 64 -0.29 4.06 1.17
N LEU A 65 -0.56 4.81 0.09
CA LEU A 65 0.42 5.11 -0.95
C LEU A 65 1.68 5.74 -0.37
N LEU A 66 1.52 6.85 0.34
CA LEU A 66 2.64 7.62 0.87
C LEU A 66 3.43 6.83 1.92
N ASP A 67 2.76 5.97 2.69
CA ASP A 67 3.42 5.10 3.67
C ASP A 67 4.23 4.00 2.97
N ALA A 68 3.69 3.37 1.91
CA ALA A 68 4.43 2.43 1.08
C ALA A 68 5.65 3.09 0.39
N MET A 69 5.50 4.32 -0.09
CA MET A 69 6.59 5.12 -0.64
C MET A 69 7.69 5.39 0.39
N ALA A 70 7.32 5.72 1.63
CA ALA A 70 8.30 5.97 2.68
C ALA A 70 9.13 4.71 3.01
N ILE A 71 8.51 3.53 2.98
CA ILE A 71 9.21 2.25 3.16
C ILE A 71 10.27 2.04 2.07
N VAL A 72 9.88 2.21 0.81
CA VAL A 72 10.79 2.07 -0.34
C VAL A 72 11.87 3.15 -0.35
N GLN A 73 11.54 4.38 0.01
CA GLN A 73 12.52 5.47 0.11
C GLN A 73 13.57 5.19 1.20
N ARG A 74 13.17 4.57 2.31
CA ARG A 74 14.07 4.30 3.44
C ARG A 74 14.96 3.09 3.20
N TRP A 75 14.43 2.02 2.60
CA TRP A 75 15.08 0.71 2.50
C TRP A 75 15.43 0.27 1.08
N GLY A 76 15.11 1.09 0.09
CA GLY A 76 15.37 0.82 -1.31
C GLY A 76 14.27 0.02 -2.00
N LYS A 77 14.60 -0.47 -3.19
CA LYS A 77 13.68 -1.24 -4.04
C LYS A 77 13.32 -2.60 -3.40
N PRO A 78 12.09 -3.10 -3.60
CA PRO A 78 11.70 -4.44 -3.20
C PRO A 78 12.51 -5.49 -3.97
N ASP A 79 12.69 -6.65 -3.33
CA ASP A 79 13.42 -7.81 -3.85
C ASP A 79 12.46 -8.93 -4.29
N TYR A 80 11.28 -9.02 -3.67
CA TYR A 80 10.22 -9.95 -4.07
C TYR A 80 8.90 -9.23 -4.29
N PHE A 81 8.17 -9.64 -5.33
CA PHE A 81 6.76 -9.34 -5.51
C PHE A 81 5.98 -10.66 -5.53
N ILE A 82 5.07 -10.82 -4.57
CA ILE A 82 4.29 -12.05 -4.40
C ILE A 82 2.82 -11.69 -4.53
N THR A 83 2.07 -12.49 -5.28
CA THR A 83 0.62 -12.42 -5.25
C THR A 83 0.00 -13.74 -4.82
N MET A 84 -1.11 -13.69 -4.08
CA MET A 84 -1.85 -14.88 -3.65
C MET A 84 -3.32 -14.68 -3.94
N THR A 85 -3.91 -15.54 -4.77
CA THR A 85 -5.35 -15.55 -5.06
C THR A 85 -6.05 -16.55 -4.17
N CYS A 86 -7.12 -16.13 -3.48
CA CYS A 86 -7.94 -17.02 -2.68
C CYS A 86 -8.45 -18.21 -3.51
N ASN A 87 -8.27 -19.43 -2.99
CA ASN A 87 -8.93 -20.61 -3.53
C ASN A 87 -10.22 -20.85 -2.72
N PRO A 88 -11.41 -20.67 -3.31
CA PRO A 88 -12.67 -20.85 -2.59
C PRO A 88 -12.95 -22.32 -2.25
N TYR A 89 -12.21 -23.26 -2.85
CA TYR A 89 -12.32 -24.70 -2.64
C TYR A 89 -11.20 -25.25 -1.75
N TRP A 90 -10.66 -24.44 -0.85
CA TRP A 90 -9.84 -24.96 0.24
C TRP A 90 -10.64 -25.90 1.12
N GLU A 91 -10.01 -26.96 1.61
CA GLU A 91 -10.64 -27.98 2.45
C GLU A 91 -11.27 -27.39 3.71
N GLU A 92 -10.63 -26.35 4.30
CA GLU A 92 -11.20 -25.65 5.45
C GLU A 92 -12.52 -24.94 5.14
N ILE A 93 -12.77 -24.61 3.86
CA ILE A 93 -14.05 -24.07 3.40
C ILE A 93 -15.00 -25.22 3.09
N THR A 94 -14.61 -26.15 2.21
CA THR A 94 -15.51 -27.18 1.67
C THR A 94 -15.99 -28.17 2.73
N HIS A 95 -15.15 -28.54 3.71
CA HIS A 95 -15.56 -29.40 4.83
C HIS A 95 -16.55 -28.71 5.80
N ASN A 96 -16.70 -27.39 5.71
CA ASN A 96 -17.60 -26.60 6.55
C ASN A 96 -18.84 -26.08 5.79
N LEU A 97 -19.07 -26.57 4.56
CA LEU A 97 -20.29 -26.31 3.79
C LEU A 97 -21.37 -27.33 4.18
N MET A 98 -22.61 -26.86 4.34
CA MET A 98 -23.77 -27.75 4.47
C MET A 98 -24.09 -28.42 3.12
N PRO A 99 -24.81 -29.56 3.11
CA PRO A 99 -25.24 -30.19 1.86
C PRO A 99 -25.94 -29.19 0.92
N GLY A 100 -25.47 -29.13 -0.33
CA GLY A 100 -25.97 -28.21 -1.35
C GLY A 100 -25.40 -26.78 -1.34
N GLN A 101 -24.61 -26.41 -0.33
CA GLN A 101 -23.95 -25.09 -0.31
C GLN A 101 -22.70 -25.06 -1.20
N LEU A 102 -22.49 -23.94 -1.88
CA LEU A 102 -21.27 -23.59 -2.57
C LEU A 102 -20.45 -22.57 -1.76
N PRO A 103 -19.13 -22.44 -1.99
CA PRO A 103 -18.30 -21.45 -1.30
C PRO A 103 -18.82 -20.00 -1.40
N GLN A 104 -19.47 -19.65 -2.53
CA GLN A 104 -20.06 -18.34 -2.75
C GLN A 104 -21.24 -18.04 -1.81
N ASP A 105 -21.91 -19.07 -1.29
CA ASP A 105 -23.02 -18.95 -0.34
C ASP A 105 -22.53 -18.73 1.09
N ARG A 106 -21.23 -18.98 1.33
CA ARG A 106 -20.54 -18.82 2.63
C ARG A 106 -19.35 -17.86 2.54
N PRO A 107 -19.57 -16.58 2.15
CA PRO A 107 -18.49 -15.59 2.05
C PRO A 107 -17.79 -15.33 3.40
N ASP A 108 -18.45 -15.65 4.52
CA ASP A 108 -17.86 -15.62 5.85
C ASP A 108 -16.77 -16.66 6.06
N LEU A 109 -16.96 -17.89 5.58
CA LEU A 109 -15.93 -18.94 5.61
C LEU A 109 -14.77 -18.55 4.70
N VAL A 110 -15.07 -18.12 3.47
CA VAL A 110 -14.06 -17.67 2.50
C VAL A 110 -13.18 -16.56 3.10
N ALA A 111 -13.78 -15.52 3.68
CA ALA A 111 -13.05 -14.41 4.28
C ALA A 111 -12.18 -14.84 5.48
N ARG A 112 -12.70 -15.73 6.36
CA ARG A 112 -11.98 -16.22 7.55
C ARG A 112 -10.80 -17.12 7.18
N VAL A 113 -11.02 -18.10 6.30
CA VAL A 113 -9.97 -19.03 5.87
C VAL A 113 -8.89 -18.28 5.10
N TYR A 114 -9.28 -17.38 4.18
CA TYR A 114 -8.32 -16.52 3.50
C TYR A 114 -7.50 -15.70 4.49
N LYS A 115 -8.15 -15.07 5.48
CA LYS A 115 -7.43 -14.27 6.48
C LYS A 115 -6.45 -15.11 7.29
N ALA A 116 -6.83 -16.34 7.65
CA ALA A 116 -5.96 -17.26 8.37
C ALA A 116 -4.71 -17.62 7.54
N LYS A 117 -4.90 -17.98 6.26
CA LYS A 117 -3.79 -18.30 5.34
C LYS A 117 -2.93 -17.08 5.01
N GLN A 118 -3.53 -15.90 4.85
CA GLN A 118 -2.80 -14.63 4.68
C GLN A 118 -1.91 -14.33 5.89
N ARG A 119 -2.40 -14.55 7.12
CA ARG A 119 -1.60 -14.40 8.34
C ARG A 119 -0.46 -15.42 8.41
N ASP A 120 -0.76 -16.68 8.12
CA ASP A 120 0.25 -17.76 8.08
C ASP A 120 1.35 -17.46 7.06
N MET A 121 0.99 -16.98 5.87
CA MET A 121 1.94 -16.55 4.83
C MET A 121 2.82 -15.41 5.30
N MET A 122 2.25 -14.35 5.88
CA MET A 122 3.05 -13.24 6.39
C MET A 122 3.99 -13.70 7.52
N ASP A 123 3.54 -14.58 8.42
CA ASP A 123 4.38 -15.13 9.48
C ASP A 123 5.49 -16.04 8.94
N LEU A 124 5.20 -16.89 7.95
CA LEU A 124 6.19 -17.73 7.28
C LEU A 124 7.26 -16.89 6.57
N LEU A 125 6.85 -15.87 5.81
CA LEU A 125 7.76 -14.99 5.08
C LEU A 125 8.64 -14.14 6.02
N THR A 126 8.08 -13.65 7.13
CA THR A 126 8.77 -12.68 8.00
C THR A 126 9.42 -13.31 9.23
N LYS A 127 8.67 -14.10 10.01
CA LYS A 127 9.16 -14.75 11.24
C LYS A 127 9.86 -16.07 10.92
N GLY A 128 9.28 -16.85 10.00
CA GLY A 128 9.86 -18.10 9.50
C GLY A 128 11.06 -17.89 8.57
N LYS A 129 11.28 -16.65 8.09
CA LYS A 129 12.39 -16.28 7.20
C LYS A 129 12.47 -17.19 5.97
N HIS A 130 11.32 -17.54 5.38
CA HIS A 130 11.24 -18.50 4.26
C HIS A 130 12.14 -18.12 3.06
N PHE A 131 12.28 -16.82 2.78
CA PHE A 131 13.21 -16.31 1.76
C PHE A 131 14.46 -15.65 2.36
N GLY A 132 14.70 -15.79 3.66
CA GLY A 132 15.70 -15.07 4.44
C GLY A 132 15.12 -13.93 5.26
N GLU A 133 15.98 -13.04 5.77
CA GLU A 133 15.57 -11.97 6.68
C GLU A 133 14.92 -10.79 5.94
N VAL A 134 13.66 -10.52 6.28
CA VAL A 134 12.91 -9.37 5.77
C VAL A 134 13.26 -8.11 6.57
N THR A 135 13.73 -7.06 5.89
CA THR A 135 13.94 -5.73 6.47
C THR A 135 12.64 -4.95 6.57
N ALA A 136 11.84 -4.98 5.51
CA ALA A 136 10.57 -4.28 5.43
C ALA A 136 9.61 -4.98 4.48
N TYR A 137 8.32 -4.77 4.65
CA TYR A 137 7.30 -5.25 3.73
C TYR A 137 6.17 -4.24 3.57
N VAL A 138 5.47 -4.35 2.45
CA VAL A 138 4.18 -3.71 2.19
C VAL A 138 3.25 -4.78 1.65
N HIS A 139 2.02 -4.86 2.16
CA HIS A 139 1.02 -5.74 1.59
C HIS A 139 -0.34 -5.06 1.44
N VAL A 140 -1.09 -5.45 0.41
CA VAL A 140 -2.44 -4.98 0.07
C VAL A 140 -3.31 -6.18 -0.28
N THR A 141 -4.45 -6.30 0.39
CA THR A 141 -5.55 -7.18 0.00
C THR A 141 -6.51 -6.41 -0.91
N ASP A 142 -6.67 -6.82 -2.17
CA ASP A 142 -7.72 -6.37 -3.06
C ASP A 142 -8.75 -7.47 -3.33
N PHE A 143 -9.93 -7.10 -3.84
CA PHE A 143 -11.00 -8.03 -4.18
C PHE A 143 -11.20 -7.98 -5.69
N GLN A 144 -10.49 -8.85 -6.41
CA GLN A 144 -10.46 -8.86 -7.87
C GLN A 144 -11.81 -9.33 -8.46
N LYS A 145 -12.18 -8.84 -9.66
CA LYS A 145 -13.32 -9.13 -10.58
C LYS A 145 -14.42 -10.16 -10.22
N GLN A 146 -14.13 -11.24 -9.51
CA GLN A 146 -15.11 -12.21 -8.99
C GLN A 146 -15.43 -12.03 -7.49
N GLY A 147 -14.85 -11.02 -6.84
CA GLY A 147 -15.04 -10.71 -5.42
C GLY A 147 -14.19 -11.53 -4.45
N LEU A 148 -13.32 -12.41 -4.94
CA LEU A 148 -12.43 -13.18 -4.08
C LEU A 148 -11.24 -12.33 -3.62
N PRO A 149 -10.79 -12.50 -2.36
CA PRO A 149 -9.61 -11.81 -1.87
C PRO A 149 -8.34 -12.19 -2.67
N HIS A 150 -7.50 -11.20 -2.92
CA HIS A 150 -6.22 -11.34 -3.60
C HIS A 150 -5.18 -10.47 -2.89
N GLU A 151 -4.02 -11.05 -2.60
CA GLU A 151 -2.95 -10.36 -1.87
C GLU A 151 -1.86 -9.92 -2.84
N HIS A 152 -1.32 -8.73 -2.61
CA HIS A 152 -0.09 -8.23 -3.21
C HIS A 152 0.90 -7.95 -2.10
N ILE A 153 2.07 -8.57 -2.14
CA ILE A 153 3.10 -8.45 -1.11
C ILE A 153 4.41 -8.00 -1.78
N LEU A 154 5.00 -6.95 -1.24
CA LEU A 154 6.38 -6.54 -1.54
C LEU A 154 7.25 -6.83 -0.33
N LEU A 155 8.37 -7.52 -0.54
CA LEU A 155 9.39 -7.73 0.48
C LEU A 155 10.67 -6.98 0.11
N ILE A 156 11.26 -6.29 1.08
CA ILE A 156 12.61 -5.73 1.03
C ILE A 156 13.45 -6.53 2.01
N MET A 157 14.46 -7.23 1.50
CA MET A 157 15.29 -8.17 2.25
C MET A 157 16.51 -7.47 2.85
N LYS A 158 17.08 -8.04 3.91
CA LYS A 158 18.41 -7.63 4.40
C LYS A 158 19.48 -7.98 3.37
N THR A 159 20.60 -7.25 3.40
CA THR A 159 21.69 -7.37 2.42
C THR A 159 22.15 -8.82 2.21
N ASN A 160 22.28 -9.60 3.28
CA ASN A 160 22.69 -11.02 3.25
C ASN A 160 21.57 -12.01 2.87
N SER A 161 20.36 -11.52 2.62
CA SER A 161 19.19 -12.32 2.21
C SER A 161 18.62 -11.85 0.86
N LYS A 162 19.30 -10.92 0.19
CA LYS A 162 18.94 -10.51 -1.17
C LYS A 162 19.35 -11.59 -2.17
N LEU A 163 18.57 -11.71 -3.22
CA LEU A 163 18.91 -12.52 -4.38
C LEU A 163 20.04 -11.82 -5.15
N ALA A 164 21.23 -12.43 -5.21
CA ALA A 164 22.42 -11.81 -5.79
C ALA A 164 22.88 -12.48 -7.09
N SER A 165 22.50 -13.74 -7.33
CA SER A 165 22.84 -14.50 -8.53
C SER A 165 21.61 -15.07 -9.25
N LEU A 166 21.82 -15.57 -10.46
CA LEU A 166 20.80 -16.29 -11.24
C LEU A 166 20.43 -17.62 -10.56
N ASP A 167 21.41 -18.30 -9.95
CA ASP A 167 21.19 -19.52 -9.16
C ASP A 167 20.35 -19.25 -7.92
N ASP A 168 20.53 -18.08 -7.28
CA ASP A 168 19.67 -17.68 -6.16
C ASP A 168 18.21 -17.59 -6.60
N TYR A 169 17.93 -17.09 -7.81
CA TYR A 169 16.56 -17.04 -8.36
C TYR A 169 16.01 -18.45 -8.55
N ASP A 170 16.75 -19.33 -9.22
CA ASP A 170 16.33 -20.70 -9.53
C ASP A 170 16.13 -21.56 -8.27
N ARG A 171 16.80 -21.22 -7.17
CA ARG A 171 16.60 -21.86 -5.87
C ARG A 171 15.22 -21.58 -5.27
N VAL A 172 14.65 -20.40 -5.53
CA VAL A 172 13.40 -19.95 -4.88
C VAL A 172 12.21 -19.86 -5.82
N ILE A 173 12.44 -19.65 -7.12
CA ILE A 173 11.39 -19.44 -8.12
C ILE A 173 11.58 -20.46 -9.24
N SER A 174 10.50 -21.16 -9.58
CA SER A 174 10.41 -22.02 -10.75
C SER A 174 9.37 -21.48 -11.71
N ALA A 175 9.60 -21.67 -13.00
CA ALA A 175 8.64 -21.41 -14.06
C ALA A 175 8.50 -22.66 -14.97
N GLU A 176 8.68 -23.84 -14.39
CA GLU A 176 8.66 -25.13 -15.10
C GLU A 176 7.57 -26.05 -14.53
N ILE A 177 7.04 -26.91 -15.38
CA ILE A 177 6.15 -28.02 -15.01
C ILE A 177 7.04 -29.09 -14.34
N PRO A 178 6.81 -29.42 -13.05
CA PRO A 178 7.58 -30.46 -12.37
C PRO A 178 7.44 -31.81 -13.05
N ASP A 179 8.46 -32.66 -12.92
CA ASP A 179 8.36 -34.04 -13.37
C ASP A 179 7.27 -34.80 -12.58
N LYS A 180 6.29 -35.37 -13.29
CA LYS A 180 5.13 -36.03 -12.67
C LYS A 180 5.50 -37.28 -11.88
N GLU A 181 6.48 -38.05 -12.35
CA GLU A 181 6.91 -39.28 -11.68
C GLU A 181 7.69 -38.96 -10.40
N LYS A 182 8.54 -37.92 -10.44
CA LYS A 182 9.34 -37.52 -9.27
C LYS A 182 8.56 -36.68 -8.27
N HIS A 183 7.67 -35.80 -8.73
CA HIS A 183 6.97 -34.82 -7.91
C HIS A 183 5.48 -34.74 -8.25
N PRO A 184 4.71 -35.83 -8.10
CA PRO A 184 3.32 -35.92 -8.58
C PRO A 184 2.41 -34.84 -7.97
N VAL A 185 2.53 -34.60 -6.66
CA VAL A 185 1.70 -33.61 -5.96
C VAL A 185 2.00 -32.19 -6.44
N LEU A 186 3.29 -31.82 -6.57
CA LEU A 186 3.66 -30.49 -7.04
C LEU A 186 3.27 -30.31 -8.51
N HIS A 187 3.48 -31.32 -9.35
CA HIS A 187 3.04 -31.33 -10.74
C HIS A 187 1.55 -30.99 -10.83
N ASP A 188 0.70 -31.71 -10.09
CA ASP A 188 -0.75 -31.50 -10.15
C ASP A 188 -1.16 -30.10 -9.65
N LEU A 189 -0.48 -29.57 -8.62
CA LEU A 189 -0.70 -28.21 -8.15
C LEU A 189 -0.27 -27.15 -9.18
N VAL A 190 0.86 -27.35 -9.87
CA VAL A 190 1.33 -26.44 -10.92
C VAL A 190 0.36 -26.45 -12.10
N VAL A 191 -0.08 -27.64 -12.52
CA VAL A 191 -1.08 -27.80 -13.59
C VAL A 191 -2.39 -27.12 -13.24
N LYS A 192 -2.83 -27.26 -11.98
CA LYS A 192 -4.09 -26.71 -11.48
C LYS A 192 -4.07 -25.19 -11.31
N HIS A 193 -2.98 -24.65 -10.75
CA HIS A 193 -2.95 -23.26 -10.25
C HIS A 193 -1.99 -22.34 -10.97
N MET A 194 -0.93 -22.86 -11.60
CA MET A 194 0.18 -22.04 -12.09
C MET A 194 0.29 -22.00 -13.61
N LEU A 195 -0.60 -22.63 -14.37
CA LEU A 195 -0.61 -22.46 -15.83
C LEU A 195 -1.48 -21.28 -16.26
N HIS A 196 -0.89 -20.39 -17.04
CA HIS A 196 -1.66 -19.41 -17.79
C HIS A 196 -2.56 -20.15 -18.78
N GLY A 197 -3.86 -19.83 -18.77
CA GLY A 197 -4.80 -20.46 -19.68
C GLY A 197 -4.45 -20.15 -21.15
N PRO A 198 -4.91 -21.00 -22.11
CA PRO A 198 -4.66 -20.77 -23.52
C PRO A 198 -5.17 -19.39 -23.92
N CYS A 199 -4.32 -18.61 -24.59
CA CYS A 199 -4.61 -17.30 -25.14
C CYS A 199 -3.81 -17.10 -26.43
N GLY A 200 -3.80 -15.89 -26.98
CA GLY A 200 -3.11 -15.63 -28.24
C GLY A 200 -3.80 -16.36 -29.38
N GLU A 201 -3.00 -17.02 -30.21
CA GLU A 201 -3.48 -17.83 -31.34
C GLU A 201 -4.38 -18.98 -30.90
N LEU A 202 -4.10 -19.57 -29.72
CA LEU A 202 -4.90 -20.67 -29.17
C LEU A 202 -6.30 -20.21 -28.76
N LYS A 203 -6.44 -18.94 -28.33
CA LYS A 203 -7.74 -18.36 -27.94
C LYS A 203 -7.71 -16.84 -27.92
N LYS A 204 -8.14 -16.23 -29.01
CA LYS A 204 -8.15 -14.76 -29.21
C LYS A 204 -9.17 -14.02 -28.33
N SER A 205 -10.22 -14.68 -27.86
CA SER A 205 -11.30 -14.09 -27.04
C SER A 205 -10.99 -14.01 -25.54
N CYS A 206 -9.80 -14.42 -25.11
CA CYS A 206 -9.43 -14.41 -23.69
C CYS A 206 -9.33 -12.98 -23.13
N PRO A 207 -9.76 -12.71 -21.88
CA PRO A 207 -9.70 -11.36 -21.27
C PRO A 207 -8.28 -10.78 -21.09
N CYS A 208 -7.24 -11.60 -21.26
CA CYS A 208 -5.85 -11.16 -21.25
C CYS A 208 -5.39 -10.57 -22.60
N MET A 209 -6.15 -10.77 -23.68
CA MET A 209 -5.83 -10.28 -25.01
C MET A 209 -6.13 -8.77 -25.10
N ILE A 210 -5.13 -8.00 -25.49
CA ILE A 210 -5.22 -6.57 -25.78
C ILE A 210 -4.54 -6.36 -27.13
N GLU A 211 -5.24 -5.76 -28.09
CA GLU A 211 -4.69 -5.48 -29.44
C GLU A 211 -4.07 -6.72 -30.11
N GLY A 212 -4.69 -7.88 -29.95
CA GLY A 212 -4.22 -9.13 -30.56
C GLY A 212 -3.05 -9.82 -29.83
N GLN A 213 -2.50 -9.23 -28.77
CA GLN A 213 -1.43 -9.81 -27.96
C GLN A 213 -1.86 -10.08 -26.52
N CYS A 214 -1.28 -11.11 -25.89
CA CYS A 214 -1.49 -11.33 -24.47
C CYS A 214 -0.78 -10.23 -23.68
N ARG A 215 -1.51 -9.47 -22.86
CA ARG A 215 -0.95 -8.41 -21.99
C ARG A 215 0.09 -8.89 -20.97
N PHE A 216 0.15 -10.20 -20.75
CA PHE A 216 1.11 -10.87 -19.87
C PHE A 216 2.22 -11.57 -20.64
N HIS A 217 2.25 -11.42 -21.97
CA HIS A 217 3.23 -11.97 -22.90
C HIS A 217 3.33 -13.50 -22.83
N TYR A 218 2.18 -14.19 -22.79
CA TYR A 218 2.10 -15.63 -22.95
C TYR A 218 1.77 -16.01 -24.40
N PRO A 219 2.36 -17.09 -24.95
CA PRO A 219 3.43 -17.91 -24.33
C PRO A 219 4.73 -17.12 -24.16
N ARG A 220 5.50 -17.44 -23.12
CA ARG A 220 6.87 -16.92 -22.93
C ARG A 220 7.84 -17.67 -23.85
N ASP A 221 9.05 -17.15 -24.02
CA ASP A 221 10.10 -17.88 -24.73
C ASP A 221 10.70 -18.98 -23.84
N PHE A 222 11.21 -20.04 -24.47
CA PHE A 222 12.05 -21.01 -23.78
C PHE A 222 13.39 -20.38 -23.40
N CYS A 223 13.96 -20.87 -22.31
CA CYS A 223 15.20 -20.37 -21.74
C CYS A 223 15.88 -21.46 -20.91
N ASP A 224 17.04 -21.94 -21.33
CA ASP A 224 17.71 -23.09 -20.66
C ASP A 224 18.25 -22.77 -19.27
N ALA A 225 18.55 -21.50 -19.00
CA ALA A 225 18.98 -21.00 -17.70
C ALA A 225 18.38 -19.61 -17.46
N THR A 226 18.11 -19.25 -16.21
CA THR A 226 17.60 -17.91 -15.89
C THR A 226 18.59 -16.84 -16.35
N GLN A 227 18.10 -15.80 -17.02
CA GLN A 227 18.90 -14.71 -17.56
C GLN A 227 18.47 -13.36 -16.97
N GLN A 228 19.39 -12.41 -16.98
CA GLN A 228 19.04 -11.03 -16.66
C GLN A 228 18.17 -10.46 -17.78
N GLY A 229 16.95 -10.05 -17.45
CA GLY A 229 16.05 -9.41 -18.41
C GLY A 229 16.52 -8.00 -18.78
N LYS A 230 16.07 -7.52 -19.95
CA LYS A 230 16.19 -6.10 -20.35
C LYS A 230 15.38 -5.17 -19.43
N ASP A 231 14.40 -5.75 -18.74
CA ASP A 231 13.49 -5.09 -17.83
C ASP A 231 13.80 -5.40 -16.37
N SER A 232 12.99 -4.84 -15.49
CA SER A 232 13.02 -4.96 -14.02
C SER A 232 12.87 -6.38 -13.43
N TYR A 233 12.64 -7.39 -14.27
CA TYR A 233 12.37 -8.78 -13.91
C TYR A 233 13.32 -9.70 -14.70
N PRO A 234 13.83 -10.78 -14.10
CA PRO A 234 14.63 -11.77 -14.80
C PRO A 234 13.78 -12.55 -15.82
N ILE A 235 14.45 -13.11 -16.82
CA ILE A 235 13.85 -14.11 -17.71
C ILE A 235 14.12 -15.46 -17.05
N TYR A 236 13.10 -16.07 -16.43
CA TYR A 236 13.28 -17.34 -15.73
C TYR A 236 13.54 -18.50 -16.69
N ARG A 237 14.29 -19.48 -16.20
CA ARG A 237 14.48 -20.77 -16.84
C ARG A 237 13.13 -21.43 -17.14
N ARG A 238 12.98 -21.82 -18.40
CA ARG A 238 11.85 -22.55 -19.00
C ARG A 238 12.46 -23.47 -20.05
N ARG A 239 12.91 -24.67 -19.66
CA ARG A 239 13.54 -25.57 -20.63
C ARG A 239 12.52 -26.13 -21.61
N ASP A 240 12.94 -26.35 -22.85
CA ASP A 240 12.20 -27.18 -23.79
C ASP A 240 12.58 -28.65 -23.55
N ASP A 241 11.95 -29.24 -22.54
CA ASP A 241 12.20 -30.61 -22.09
C ASP A 241 11.17 -31.62 -22.63
N GLY A 242 10.38 -31.19 -23.62
CA GLY A 242 9.28 -31.98 -24.19
C GLY A 242 8.08 -32.21 -23.27
N ARG A 243 8.08 -31.68 -22.04
CA ARG A 243 6.94 -31.82 -21.12
C ARG A 243 5.82 -30.87 -21.52
N GLY A 244 4.60 -31.40 -21.54
CA GLY A 244 3.39 -30.62 -21.80
C GLY A 244 2.15 -31.27 -21.22
N VAL A 245 1.14 -30.45 -20.95
CA VAL A 245 -0.15 -30.88 -20.41
C VAL A 245 -1.31 -30.35 -21.23
N ARG A 246 -2.39 -31.13 -21.31
CA ARG A 246 -3.60 -30.77 -22.04
C ARG A 246 -4.53 -29.97 -21.13
N ILE A 247 -4.70 -28.67 -21.38
CA ILE A 247 -5.62 -27.80 -20.64
C ILE A 247 -6.59 -27.13 -21.60
N ARG A 248 -7.90 -27.28 -21.34
CA ARG A 248 -8.99 -26.63 -22.09
C ARG A 248 -8.86 -26.81 -23.62
N GLY A 249 -8.44 -28.00 -24.05
CA GLY A 249 -8.28 -28.35 -25.46
C GLY A 249 -6.92 -27.97 -26.09
N ALA A 250 -6.03 -27.30 -25.35
CA ALA A 250 -4.70 -26.91 -25.83
C ALA A 250 -3.58 -27.67 -25.11
N ASN A 251 -2.46 -27.92 -25.81
CA ASN A 251 -1.23 -28.45 -25.20
C ASN A 251 -0.38 -27.27 -24.71
N LEU A 252 -0.11 -27.22 -23.41
CA LEU A 252 0.66 -26.17 -22.76
C LEU A 252 1.95 -26.77 -22.17
N ASP A 253 3.07 -26.14 -22.44
CA ASP A 253 4.41 -26.50 -21.94
C ASP A 253 4.94 -25.46 -20.94
N ASN A 254 6.24 -25.53 -20.63
CA ASN A 254 6.92 -24.61 -19.71
C ASN A 254 6.77 -23.13 -20.07
N ARG A 255 6.44 -22.76 -21.31
CA ARG A 255 6.20 -21.36 -21.72
C ARG A 255 4.97 -20.73 -21.11
N TRP A 256 4.05 -21.55 -20.58
CA TRP A 256 2.76 -21.13 -20.03
C TRP A 256 2.75 -21.03 -18.51
N VAL A 257 3.82 -21.46 -17.84
CA VAL A 257 3.87 -21.51 -16.37
C VAL A 257 4.08 -20.10 -15.79
N VAL A 258 3.23 -19.69 -14.87
CA VAL A 258 3.38 -18.50 -14.05
C VAL A 258 4.46 -18.78 -12.99
N PRO A 259 5.46 -17.90 -12.79
CA PRO A 259 6.52 -18.13 -11.81
C PRO A 259 5.99 -18.39 -10.39
N TYR A 260 6.50 -19.42 -9.71
CA TYR A 260 6.01 -19.85 -8.40
C TYR A 260 7.14 -20.29 -7.49
N ASN A 261 6.88 -20.29 -6.18
CA ASN A 261 7.72 -21.00 -5.22
C ASN A 261 7.07 -22.37 -4.88
N PRO A 262 7.76 -23.51 -5.09
CA PRO A 262 7.21 -24.84 -4.83
C PRO A 262 6.64 -25.02 -3.42
N SER A 263 7.36 -24.59 -2.39
CA SER A 263 6.93 -24.75 -0.99
C SER A 263 5.68 -23.92 -0.67
N LEU A 264 5.60 -22.67 -1.16
CA LEU A 264 4.40 -21.85 -0.95
C LEU A 264 3.19 -22.44 -1.69
N LEU A 265 3.36 -22.90 -2.93
CA LEU A 265 2.28 -23.52 -3.70
C LEU A 265 1.76 -24.79 -3.00
N MET A 266 2.65 -25.66 -2.54
CA MET A 266 2.29 -26.87 -1.80
C MET A 266 1.57 -26.56 -0.48
N ARG A 267 2.05 -25.56 0.27
CA ARG A 267 1.46 -25.20 1.57
C ARG A 267 0.07 -24.59 1.43
N TYR A 268 -0.14 -23.75 0.42
CA TYR A 268 -1.37 -22.96 0.33
C TYR A 268 -2.34 -23.43 -0.74
N ASN A 269 -1.99 -24.37 -1.63
CA ASN A 269 -2.90 -24.97 -2.62
C ASN A 269 -3.79 -23.93 -3.33
N CYS A 270 -3.17 -22.89 -3.87
CA CYS A 270 -3.82 -21.81 -4.59
C CYS A 270 -2.85 -21.15 -5.57
N HIS A 271 -3.36 -20.31 -6.46
CA HIS A 271 -2.52 -19.54 -7.38
C HIS A 271 -1.66 -18.53 -6.62
N ILE A 272 -0.35 -18.77 -6.59
CA ILE A 272 0.66 -17.89 -5.96
C ILE A 272 1.74 -17.55 -6.97
N ASN A 273 1.76 -16.31 -7.45
CA ASN A 273 2.86 -15.83 -8.29
C ASN A 273 3.99 -15.31 -7.39
N VAL A 274 5.24 -15.71 -7.67
CA VAL A 274 6.43 -15.19 -6.98
C VAL A 274 7.41 -14.67 -8.01
N GLU A 275 7.69 -13.38 -7.93
CA GLU A 275 8.58 -12.68 -8.87
C GLU A 275 9.75 -12.08 -8.11
N ALA A 276 10.97 -12.30 -8.61
CA ALA A 276 12.13 -11.53 -8.23
C ALA A 276 11.96 -10.11 -8.77
N CYS A 277 11.92 -9.14 -7.87
CA CYS A 277 11.76 -7.73 -8.20
C CYS A 277 13.09 -7.02 -8.05
N SER A 278 13.45 -6.20 -9.03
CA SER A 278 14.66 -5.36 -8.94
C SER A 278 14.40 -3.90 -9.25
N SER A 279 13.14 -3.45 -9.17
CA SER A 279 12.73 -2.14 -9.69
C SER A 279 11.61 -1.46 -8.92
N ILE A 280 11.61 -0.14 -9.03
CA ILE A 280 10.51 0.72 -8.57
C ILE A 280 9.22 0.52 -9.37
N LYS A 281 9.27 -0.15 -10.54
CA LYS A 281 8.06 -0.50 -11.32
C LYS A 281 7.09 -1.36 -10.51
N ALA A 282 7.55 -2.31 -9.69
CA ALA A 282 6.65 -3.10 -8.83
C ALA A 282 5.99 -2.26 -7.73
N VAL A 283 6.68 -1.20 -7.30
CA VAL A 283 6.12 -0.22 -6.36
C VAL A 283 4.99 0.58 -7.04
N LYS A 284 5.22 1.04 -8.28
CA LYS A 284 4.17 1.65 -9.12
C LYS A 284 3.00 0.68 -9.37
N TYR A 285 3.30 -0.59 -9.58
CA TYR A 285 2.30 -1.64 -9.77
C TYR A 285 1.47 -1.83 -8.50
N LEU A 286 2.08 -1.88 -7.32
CA LEU A 286 1.35 -1.92 -6.06
C LEU A 286 0.47 -0.68 -5.89
N PHE A 287 0.93 0.51 -6.32
CA PHE A 287 0.12 1.73 -6.29
C PHE A 287 -1.15 1.61 -7.12
N LYS A 288 -1.11 0.89 -8.25
CA LYS A 288 -2.32 0.56 -8.99
C LYS A 288 -3.33 -0.10 -8.06
N TYR A 289 -2.94 -1.09 -7.25
CA TYR A 289 -3.86 -1.82 -6.36
C TYR A 289 -4.23 -1.06 -5.10
N ILE A 290 -3.37 -0.17 -4.61
CA ILE A 290 -3.76 0.84 -3.62
C ILE A 290 -4.84 1.76 -4.23
N TYR A 291 -4.78 2.15 -5.50
CA TYR A 291 -5.81 3.03 -6.08
C TYR A 291 -6.94 2.33 -6.83
N LYS A 292 -6.86 1.01 -7.04
CA LYS A 292 -7.85 0.20 -7.79
C LYS A 292 -9.18 0.07 -7.06
N VAL A 293 -9.33 0.74 -5.94
CA VAL A 293 -10.61 0.84 -5.25
C VAL A 293 -11.50 1.71 -6.14
N HIS A 294 -12.30 1.00 -6.96
CA HIS A 294 -13.32 1.43 -7.91
C HIS A 294 -12.86 1.40 -9.38
N ASP A 295 -13.24 0.35 -10.12
CA ASP A 295 -13.28 0.37 -11.58
C ASP A 295 -14.09 1.62 -11.98
N ARG A 296 -13.39 2.70 -12.34
CA ARG A 296 -14.01 3.96 -12.71
C ARG A 296 -14.70 3.77 -14.06
N THR A 297 -16.03 3.66 -14.03
CA THR A 297 -16.87 4.29 -15.05
C THR A 297 -16.51 5.79 -15.01
N SER A 298 -15.52 6.16 -15.81
CA SER A 298 -14.98 7.52 -15.90
C SER A 298 -15.81 8.38 -16.86
N PHE A 299 -17.12 8.14 -16.93
CA PHE A 299 -18.03 8.85 -17.81
C PHE A 299 -19.16 9.42 -16.95
N ALA A 300 -19.26 10.76 -16.96
CA ALA A 300 -20.23 11.59 -16.25
C ALA A 300 -19.94 11.93 -14.78
N PHE A 301 -18.97 12.81 -14.52
CA PHE A 301 -18.96 13.63 -13.28
C PHE A 301 -18.62 15.10 -13.51
N GLU A 302 -18.20 15.50 -14.71
CA GLU A 302 -18.06 16.92 -15.05
C GLU A 302 -19.42 17.62 -15.09
N GLN A 303 -20.51 16.93 -15.46
CA GLN A 303 -21.85 17.52 -15.53
C GLN A 303 -22.44 17.83 -14.14
N ASP A 304 -22.22 16.99 -13.12
CA ASP A 304 -22.82 17.18 -11.79
C ASP A 304 -22.10 18.23 -10.93
N ILE A 305 -20.79 18.46 -11.17
CA ILE A 305 -20.04 19.54 -10.53
C ILE A 305 -20.56 20.92 -10.99
N ILE A 306 -21.12 20.99 -12.20
CA ILE A 306 -21.72 22.20 -12.78
C ILE A 306 -23.14 22.42 -12.22
N ASN A 307 -23.90 21.36 -11.97
CA ASN A 307 -25.29 21.45 -11.49
C ASN A 307 -25.42 21.74 -9.98
N ASP A 308 -24.48 21.27 -9.13
CA ASP A 308 -24.60 21.33 -7.66
C ASP A 308 -23.86 22.54 -7.03
N GLY A 309 -23.76 23.65 -7.78
CA GLY A 309 -23.12 24.89 -7.32
C GLY A 309 -21.62 24.76 -6.97
N GLY A 310 -20.94 23.70 -7.44
CA GLY A 310 -19.52 23.47 -7.22
C GLY A 310 -19.13 22.94 -5.82
N ILE A 311 -20.07 22.39 -5.05
CA ILE A 311 -19.80 21.78 -3.74
C ILE A 311 -19.10 20.42 -3.93
N ILE A 312 -17.95 20.22 -3.28
CA ILE A 312 -17.28 18.91 -3.26
C ILE A 312 -17.84 18.10 -2.08
N ASN A 313 -18.56 17.02 -2.38
CA ASN A 313 -19.07 16.06 -1.41
C ASN A 313 -18.38 14.70 -1.60
N GLU A 314 -17.34 14.45 -0.80
CA GLU A 314 -16.58 13.20 -0.90
C GLU A 314 -17.38 11.98 -0.45
N ILE A 315 -18.41 12.16 0.39
CA ILE A 315 -19.29 11.07 0.80
C ILE A 315 -20.14 10.62 -0.38
N GLN A 316 -20.67 11.56 -1.17
CA GLN A 316 -21.44 11.26 -2.37
C GLN A 316 -20.56 10.59 -3.43
N GLN A 317 -19.38 11.15 -3.70
CA GLN A 317 -18.40 10.56 -4.61
C GLN A 317 -17.99 9.13 -4.19
N TYR A 318 -17.87 8.88 -2.89
CA TYR A 318 -17.58 7.55 -2.36
C TYR A 318 -18.75 6.56 -2.56
N ARG A 319 -20.01 7.02 -2.45
CA ARG A 319 -21.21 6.20 -2.66
C ARG A 319 -21.39 5.83 -4.14
N ASP A 320 -21.23 6.79 -5.04
CA ASP A 320 -21.55 6.62 -6.46
C ASP A 320 -20.57 5.71 -7.20
N ALA A 321 -19.36 5.50 -6.65
CA ALA A 321 -18.29 4.78 -7.33
C ALA A 321 -18.16 3.29 -6.95
N ARG A 322 -18.96 2.75 -6.01
CA ARG A 322 -18.58 1.53 -5.28
C ARG A 322 -19.47 0.30 -5.51
N TYR A 323 -18.89 -0.71 -6.16
CA TYR A 323 -19.30 -2.12 -6.03
C TYR A 323 -18.54 -2.79 -4.86
N VAL A 324 -19.25 -3.54 -4.01
CA VAL A 324 -18.67 -4.32 -2.89
C VAL A 324 -19.10 -5.78 -3.03
N SER A 325 -18.14 -6.68 -3.16
CA SER A 325 -18.42 -8.11 -3.22
C SER A 325 -18.82 -8.70 -1.86
N PRO A 326 -19.54 -9.84 -1.80
CA PRO A 326 -19.89 -10.46 -0.52
C PRO A 326 -18.68 -10.80 0.36
N PRO A 327 -17.57 -11.38 -0.14
CA PRO A 327 -16.38 -11.60 0.68
C PRO A 327 -15.74 -10.29 1.17
N GLU A 328 -15.71 -9.23 0.35
CA GLU A 328 -15.22 -7.90 0.78
C GLU A 328 -16.08 -7.34 1.92
N ALA A 329 -17.40 -7.39 1.78
CA ALA A 329 -18.33 -6.93 2.79
C ALA A 329 -18.09 -7.64 4.13
N ILE A 330 -17.96 -8.97 4.13
CA ILE A 330 -17.69 -9.73 5.35
C ILE A 330 -16.30 -9.44 5.91
N TYR A 331 -15.27 -9.34 5.06
CA TYR A 331 -13.91 -8.99 5.47
C TYR A 331 -13.87 -7.65 6.22
N ARG A 332 -14.65 -6.67 5.74
CA ARG A 332 -14.80 -5.35 6.38
C ARG A 332 -15.64 -5.39 7.66
N ILE A 333 -16.70 -6.22 7.71
CA ILE A 333 -17.49 -6.45 8.94
C ILE A 333 -16.60 -7.02 10.05
N PHE A 334 -15.76 -8.01 9.75
CA PHE A 334 -14.81 -8.58 10.71
C PHE A 334 -13.65 -7.64 11.08
N GLY A 335 -13.56 -6.45 10.46
CA GLY A 335 -12.50 -5.48 10.75
C GLY A 335 -11.12 -5.94 10.30
N PHE A 336 -11.04 -6.88 9.36
CA PHE A 336 -9.77 -7.36 8.85
C PHE A 336 -9.07 -6.25 8.05
N LYS A 337 -7.80 -6.01 8.37
CA LYS A 337 -6.98 -5.01 7.67
C LYS A 337 -6.64 -5.50 6.27
N MET A 338 -6.91 -4.65 5.28
CA MET A 338 -6.57 -4.86 3.85
C MET A 338 -5.22 -4.26 3.45
N PHE A 339 -4.52 -3.63 4.38
CA PHE A 339 -3.23 -3.01 4.14
C PHE A 339 -2.36 -3.14 5.38
N GLY A 340 -1.07 -3.41 5.18
CA GLY A 340 -0.09 -3.42 6.24
C GLY A 340 1.30 -3.07 5.73
N VAL A 341 2.06 -2.39 6.58
CA VAL A 341 3.47 -2.06 6.37
C VAL A 341 4.26 -2.42 7.61
N SER A 342 5.48 -2.88 7.41
CA SER A 342 6.48 -2.99 8.45
C SER A 342 7.82 -2.48 7.92
N PRO A 343 8.55 -1.62 8.65
CA PRO A 343 8.14 -0.97 9.90
C PRO A 343 6.89 -0.09 9.76
N SER A 344 6.23 0.24 10.87
CA SER A 344 5.11 1.20 10.81
C SER A 344 5.59 2.59 10.38
N VAL A 345 4.72 3.41 9.78
CA VAL A 345 5.05 4.78 9.35
C VAL A 345 4.33 5.79 10.25
N LEU A 346 5.07 6.75 10.80
CA LEU A 346 4.53 7.88 11.54
C LEU A 346 4.53 9.13 10.65
N GLN A 347 3.36 9.70 10.43
CA GLN A 347 3.25 10.99 9.77
C GLN A 347 3.72 12.12 10.72
N LEU A 348 4.77 12.83 10.33
CA LEU A 348 5.39 13.90 11.09
C LEU A 348 4.79 15.26 10.70
N GLN A 349 4.43 16.05 11.71
CA GLN A 349 3.87 17.39 11.51
C GLN A 349 4.88 18.34 10.86
N LEU A 350 4.38 19.19 9.97
CA LEU A 350 5.12 20.20 9.24
C LEU A 350 4.31 21.50 9.24
N HIS A 351 4.86 22.54 9.83
CA HIS A 351 4.25 23.87 9.91
C HIS A 351 5.35 24.93 10.03
N LEU A 352 5.02 26.17 9.66
CA LEU A 352 5.85 27.36 9.91
C LEU A 352 5.73 27.80 11.38
N PRO A 353 6.58 28.74 11.85
CA PRO A 353 6.50 29.27 13.22
C PRO A 353 5.07 29.70 13.58
N ASN A 354 4.57 29.22 14.73
CA ASN A 354 3.23 29.52 15.26
C ASN A 354 2.04 29.12 14.36
N MET A 355 2.28 28.36 13.28
CA MET A 355 1.24 27.87 12.38
C MET A 355 0.87 26.39 12.63
N HIS A 356 1.16 25.85 13.82
CA HIS A 356 0.68 24.53 14.22
C HIS A 356 -0.74 24.60 14.76
N THR A 357 -1.50 23.55 14.52
CA THR A 357 -2.91 23.52 14.93
C THR A 357 -3.08 23.07 16.37
N ILE A 358 -3.98 23.76 17.07
CA ILE A 358 -4.40 23.49 18.43
C ILE A 358 -5.84 22.97 18.38
N ALA A 359 -6.09 21.80 18.96
CA ALA A 359 -7.44 21.29 19.15
C ALA A 359 -8.06 21.92 20.40
N PHE A 360 -9.30 22.38 20.29
CA PHE A 360 -10.09 22.95 21.38
C PHE A 360 -11.54 22.50 21.27
N LYS A 361 -12.27 22.51 22.38
CA LYS A 361 -13.70 22.12 22.39
C LYS A 361 -14.57 23.33 22.06
N ALA A 362 -15.72 23.07 21.44
CA ALA A 362 -16.75 24.09 21.26
C ALA A 362 -17.19 24.62 22.64
N GLY A 363 -16.97 25.92 22.89
CA GLY A 363 -17.25 26.58 24.17
C GLY A 363 -16.03 26.84 25.05
N GLU A 364 -14.82 26.37 24.69
CA GLU A 364 -13.60 26.79 25.40
C GLU A 364 -13.25 28.24 25.09
N ASN A 365 -12.82 28.99 26.12
CA ASN A 365 -12.24 30.31 25.93
C ASN A 365 -10.92 30.19 25.16
N LEU A 366 -10.77 30.96 24.08
CA LEU A 366 -9.61 30.89 23.19
C LEU A 366 -8.32 31.41 23.85
N GLU A 367 -8.42 32.38 24.74
CA GLU A 367 -7.28 32.93 25.50
C GLU A 367 -6.71 31.85 26.42
N ASP A 368 -7.57 31.12 27.13
CA ASP A 368 -7.17 29.97 27.95
C ASP A 368 -6.57 28.86 27.09
N VAL A 369 -7.14 28.60 25.91
CA VAL A 369 -6.64 27.60 24.97
C VAL A 369 -5.22 27.96 24.51
N VAL A 370 -4.96 29.21 24.15
CA VAL A 370 -3.63 29.65 23.73
C VAL A 370 -2.64 29.67 24.90
N ALA A 371 -3.09 30.07 26.09
CA ALA A 371 -2.26 30.15 27.31
C ALA A 371 -1.81 28.77 27.84
N ARG A 372 -2.50 27.67 27.48
CA ARG A 372 -2.11 26.31 27.89
C ARG A 372 -0.67 26.00 27.42
N PRO A 373 0.23 25.54 28.32
CA PRO A 373 1.61 25.16 27.95
C PRO A 373 1.70 24.05 26.89
N SER A 374 0.66 23.24 26.74
CA SER A 374 0.56 22.20 25.71
C SER A 374 0.22 22.74 24.33
N SER A 375 -0.33 23.95 24.23
CA SER A 375 -0.83 24.52 22.98
C SER A 375 0.30 24.97 22.06
N SER A 376 1.45 25.37 22.61
CA SER A 376 2.68 25.66 21.85
C SER A 376 3.45 24.41 21.40
N ARG A 377 3.04 23.22 21.84
CA ARG A 377 3.77 21.97 21.59
C ARG A 377 3.23 21.22 20.37
N SER A 378 4.13 20.88 19.47
CA SER A 378 3.93 20.03 18.30
C SER A 378 5.04 18.98 18.21
N MET A 379 4.93 18.00 17.31
CA MET A 379 6.02 17.05 17.06
C MET A 379 7.32 17.76 16.65
N LEU A 380 7.20 18.87 15.90
CA LEU A 380 8.33 19.61 15.35
C LEU A 380 8.98 20.50 16.41
N THR A 381 8.19 21.21 17.22
CA THR A 381 8.76 22.04 18.30
C THR A 381 9.40 21.19 19.39
N GLU A 382 8.82 20.03 19.71
CA GLU A 382 9.42 19.09 20.66
C GLU A 382 10.66 18.38 20.09
N TYR A 383 10.77 18.24 18.76
CA TYR A 383 12.01 17.79 18.13
C TYR A 383 13.14 18.81 18.34
N PHE A 384 12.85 20.10 18.17
CA PHE A 384 13.81 21.17 18.47
C PHE A 384 14.23 21.17 19.94
N GLU A 385 13.26 21.04 20.86
CA GLU A 385 13.56 20.98 22.30
C GLU A 385 14.40 19.77 22.67
N MET A 386 14.13 18.62 22.06
CA MET A 386 14.97 17.42 22.24
C MET A 386 16.40 17.63 21.74
N ASN A 387 16.58 18.32 20.62
CA ASN A 387 17.91 18.65 20.09
C ASN A 387 18.68 19.60 21.02
N ARG A 388 18.01 20.51 21.73
CA ARG A 388 18.67 21.37 22.74
C ARG A 388 19.21 20.58 23.92
N ARG A 389 18.47 19.55 24.36
CA ARG A 389 18.74 18.83 25.61
C ARG A 389 19.55 17.56 25.45
N ASN A 390 19.59 16.98 24.24
CA ASN A 390 20.15 15.66 24.03
C ASN A 390 21.09 15.61 22.81
N PRO A 391 22.41 15.47 23.03
CA PRO A 391 23.38 15.34 21.93
C PRO A 391 23.12 14.16 20.99
N GLN A 392 22.45 13.10 21.43
CA GLN A 392 22.08 11.98 20.55
C GLN A 392 20.90 12.32 19.65
N ALA A 393 19.99 13.20 20.09
CA ALA A 393 18.90 13.68 19.24
C ALA A 393 19.45 14.51 18.08
N GLN A 394 20.50 15.29 18.32
CA GLN A 394 21.13 16.15 17.31
C GLN A 394 21.71 15.39 16.12
N LYS A 395 22.01 14.09 16.28
CA LYS A 395 22.54 13.23 15.20
C LYS A 395 21.47 12.70 14.26
N LEU A 396 20.19 12.89 14.58
CA LEU A 396 19.08 12.34 13.83
C LEU A 396 18.45 13.41 12.94
N LEU A 397 18.03 13.02 11.74
CA LEU A 397 17.08 13.81 10.96
C LEU A 397 15.69 13.73 11.59
N TYR A 398 14.85 14.72 11.34
CA TYR A 398 13.48 14.71 11.85
C TYR A 398 12.70 13.46 11.37
N ARG A 399 12.92 13.02 10.12
CA ARG A 399 12.33 11.78 9.57
C ARG A 399 12.86 10.48 10.20
N GLU A 400 14.06 10.50 10.78
CA GLU A 400 14.68 9.36 11.47
C GLU A 400 14.27 9.31 12.95
N PHE A 401 13.74 10.41 13.48
CA PHE A 401 13.37 10.52 14.89
C PHE A 401 12.44 9.41 15.38
N PRO A 402 11.40 8.99 14.62
CA PRO A 402 10.53 7.90 15.02
C PRO A 402 11.22 6.54 15.15
N GLU A 403 12.41 6.35 14.57
CA GLU A 403 13.19 5.12 14.70
C GLU A 403 13.75 4.97 16.12
N HIS A 404 14.01 6.09 16.80
CA HIS A 404 14.64 6.13 18.13
C HIS A 404 13.70 6.63 19.23
N TYR A 405 12.69 7.43 18.88
CA TYR A 405 11.74 8.04 19.79
C TYR A 405 10.31 7.67 19.39
N ARG A 406 9.42 7.61 20.38
CA ARG A 406 7.96 7.48 20.18
C ARG A 406 7.27 8.77 20.60
N TRP A 407 6.30 9.20 19.81
CA TRP A 407 5.45 10.35 20.16
C TRP A 407 4.37 9.92 21.15
N ILE A 408 4.30 10.60 22.29
CA ILE A 408 3.22 10.42 23.28
C ILE A 408 2.22 11.56 23.09
N ALA A 409 1.20 11.35 22.25
CA ALA A 409 0.25 12.38 21.86
C ALA A 409 -0.41 13.09 23.06
N GLY A 410 -0.89 12.33 24.05
CA GLY A 410 -1.54 12.90 25.24
C GLY A 410 -0.62 13.75 26.13
N LYS A 411 0.70 13.58 26.04
CA LYS A 411 1.69 14.39 26.77
C LYS A 411 2.43 15.38 25.87
N LYS A 412 2.12 15.39 24.57
CA LYS A 412 2.82 16.10 23.50
C LYS A 412 4.33 16.12 23.70
N LYS A 413 4.94 14.93 23.75
CA LYS A 413 6.40 14.79 23.93
C LYS A 413 6.97 13.58 23.21
N TRP A 414 8.24 13.68 22.85
CA TRP A 414 9.04 12.56 22.41
C TRP A 414 9.59 11.77 23.60
N GLN A 415 9.54 10.44 23.51
CA GLN A 415 10.12 9.55 24.51
C GLN A 415 11.03 8.54 23.83
N LYS A 416 12.25 8.35 24.35
CA LYS A 416 13.18 7.35 23.84
C LYS A 416 12.52 5.97 23.86
N ARG A 417 12.65 5.23 22.75
CA ARG A 417 12.13 3.87 22.66
C ARG A 417 12.92 2.95 23.60
N ARG A 418 12.20 2.00 24.19
CA ARG A 418 12.76 0.94 25.04
C ARG A 418 12.78 -0.42 24.34
N ASN A 419 12.16 -0.53 23.17
CA ASN A 419 12.06 -1.77 22.40
C ASN A 419 12.58 -1.58 20.98
N ASN A 420 12.97 -2.69 20.34
CA ASN A 420 13.50 -2.73 18.98
C ASN A 420 12.39 -2.61 17.90
N ARG A 421 11.19 -2.13 18.26
CA ARG A 421 10.11 -1.93 17.28
C ARG A 421 10.41 -0.67 16.48
N SER A 422 10.94 -0.89 15.28
CA SER A 422 11.21 0.17 14.31
C SER A 422 9.91 0.84 13.84
N GLN A 423 10.00 2.16 13.62
CA GLN A 423 8.96 2.98 13.00
C GLN A 423 9.69 4.07 12.22
N ILE A 424 9.27 4.33 10.99
CA ILE A 424 9.89 5.37 10.15
C ILE A 424 9.04 6.64 10.17
N GLY A 425 9.69 7.80 10.08
CA GLY A 425 9.01 9.09 9.96
C GLY A 425 8.76 9.47 8.51
N ARG A 426 7.57 9.98 8.23
CA ARG A 426 7.21 10.59 6.94
C ARG A 426 6.67 11.98 7.17
N LEU A 427 7.36 13.02 6.69
CA LEU A 427 6.82 14.38 6.73
C LEU A 427 5.52 14.46 5.94
N VAL A 428 4.57 15.26 6.43
CA VAL A 428 3.40 15.67 5.64
C VAL A 428 3.87 16.26 4.31
N TYR A 429 3.14 15.96 3.25
CA TYR A 429 3.43 16.49 1.92
C TYR A 429 3.30 18.01 1.92
N ALA A 430 4.21 18.68 1.24
CA ALA A 430 4.14 20.10 0.91
C ALA A 430 4.41 20.24 -0.58
N HIS A 431 3.55 20.96 -1.28
CA HIS A 431 3.64 21.27 -2.71
C HIS A 431 4.67 22.39 -2.93
N PRO A 432 5.44 22.40 -4.03
CA PRO A 432 6.42 23.47 -4.31
C PRO A 432 5.84 24.89 -4.24
N ALA A 433 4.58 25.07 -4.67
CA ALA A 433 3.87 26.36 -4.58
C ALA A 433 3.56 26.83 -3.14
N GLU A 434 3.72 25.99 -2.12
CA GLU A 434 3.60 26.38 -0.70
C GLU A 434 4.87 27.11 -0.18
N GLY A 435 5.82 27.41 -1.07
CA GLY A 435 6.97 28.28 -0.79
C GLY A 435 7.78 27.82 0.43
N GLU A 436 7.85 28.66 1.46
CA GLU A 436 8.62 28.41 2.68
C GLU A 436 8.32 27.06 3.32
N ARG A 437 7.06 26.60 3.31
CA ARG A 437 6.70 25.32 3.93
C ARG A 437 7.27 24.13 3.15
N TYR A 438 7.37 24.25 1.83
CA TYR A 438 8.05 23.28 0.98
C TYR A 438 9.55 23.24 1.25
N TYR A 439 10.20 24.41 1.28
CA TYR A 439 11.63 24.49 1.60
C TYR A 439 11.93 23.92 2.99
N LEU A 440 11.12 24.26 4.00
CA LEU A 440 11.25 23.70 5.34
C LEU A 440 11.14 22.16 5.34
N ARG A 441 10.22 21.58 4.57
CA ARG A 441 10.10 20.11 4.42
C ARG A 441 11.38 19.48 3.86
N VAL A 442 11.96 20.11 2.84
CA VAL A 442 13.21 19.67 2.23
C VAL A 442 14.34 19.77 3.24
N LEU A 443 14.47 20.89 3.93
CA LEU A 443 15.51 21.13 4.94
C LEU A 443 15.39 20.16 6.12
N LEU A 444 14.19 19.90 6.65
CA LEU A 444 13.96 18.91 7.71
C LEU A 444 14.33 17.47 7.32
N SER A 445 14.49 17.20 6.03
CA SER A 445 14.92 15.91 5.51
C SER A 445 16.44 15.78 5.36
N HIS A 446 17.19 16.89 5.51
CA HIS A 446 18.64 16.95 5.24
C HIS A 446 19.46 17.60 6.37
N VAL A 447 18.85 18.47 7.20
CA VAL A 447 19.52 19.18 8.30
C VAL A 447 19.26 18.45 9.62
N ARG A 448 20.36 18.09 10.29
CA ARG A 448 20.36 17.46 11.62
C ARG A 448 20.56 18.51 12.71
N GLY A 449 20.13 18.21 13.93
CA GLY A 449 20.47 19.02 15.10
C GLY A 449 19.79 20.38 15.21
N ALA A 450 18.85 20.71 14.32
CA ALA A 450 18.10 21.96 14.40
C ALA A 450 17.38 22.08 15.76
N THR A 451 17.66 23.16 16.46
CA THR A 451 17.12 23.57 17.76
C THR A 451 16.10 24.69 17.64
N SER A 452 15.88 25.23 16.44
CA SER A 452 14.89 26.28 16.17
C SER A 452 14.50 26.29 14.68
N PHE A 453 13.52 27.12 14.32
CA PHE A 453 13.22 27.40 12.91
C PHE A 453 14.32 28.23 12.23
N ASP A 454 15.03 29.08 12.97
CA ASP A 454 16.07 29.97 12.43
C ASP A 454 17.32 29.20 11.99
N ASP A 455 17.58 28.05 12.60
CA ASP A 455 18.68 27.15 12.23
C ASP A 455 18.59 26.70 10.76
N PHE A 456 17.38 26.69 10.17
CA PHE A 456 17.17 26.36 8.76
C PHE A 456 17.46 27.53 7.82
N LYS A 457 17.31 28.78 8.28
CA LYS A 457 17.60 30.00 7.49
C LYS A 457 19.09 30.15 7.21
N ASN A 458 19.92 29.71 8.16
CA ASN A 458 21.38 29.82 8.10
C ASN A 458 22.07 28.52 7.65
N SER A 459 21.31 27.52 7.21
CA SER A 459 21.87 26.25 6.76
C SER A 459 22.57 26.42 5.40
N LYS A 460 23.69 25.71 5.19
CA LYS A 460 24.42 25.67 3.89
C LYS A 460 23.58 25.12 2.71
N TRP A 461 22.33 24.73 2.98
CA TRP A 461 21.35 24.19 2.04
C TRP A 461 20.33 25.25 1.58
N GLN A 462 20.66 26.55 1.68
CA GLN A 462 19.89 27.57 0.96
C GLN A 462 19.78 27.17 -0.52
N PRO A 463 18.61 27.35 -1.17
CA PRO A 463 18.45 27.04 -2.59
C PRO A 463 19.18 28.09 -3.45
N MET A 464 20.50 28.11 -3.40
CA MET A 464 21.34 28.70 -4.42
C MET A 464 21.29 27.74 -5.63
N HIS A 465 20.71 28.22 -6.74
CA HIS A 465 20.66 27.60 -8.09
C HIS A 465 19.47 26.72 -8.52
N PHE A 466 18.22 27.02 -8.13
CA PHE A 466 17.06 26.51 -8.89
C PHE A 466 16.09 27.58 -9.44
N LEU A 467 16.39 28.88 -9.27
CA LEU A 467 15.55 29.98 -9.76
C LEU A 467 16.26 30.93 -10.75
N GLN A 468 17.29 30.46 -11.47
CA GLN A 468 17.96 31.27 -12.50
C GLN A 468 18.06 30.61 -13.89
N ARG A 469 17.34 29.52 -14.17
CA ARG A 469 17.17 29.05 -15.56
C ARG A 469 15.73 28.62 -15.80
N GLY A 470 14.99 29.48 -16.49
CA GLY A 470 13.62 29.23 -16.94
C GLY A 470 12.76 30.49 -16.91
N MET A 471 13.20 31.54 -17.62
CA MET A 471 12.24 32.33 -18.41
C MET A 471 11.97 31.55 -19.69
#